data_AF-I3UYQ0-F1
#
_entry.id   AF-I3UYQ0-F1
#
_cell.length_a   1.000
_cell.length_b   1.000
_cell.length_c   1.000
_cell.angle_alpha   90.00
_cell.angle_beta   90.00
_cell.angle_gamma   90.00
#
_symmetry.space_group_name_H-M   'P 1'
#
loop_
_entity.id
_entity.type
_entity.pdbx_description
1 polymer ?
#
loop_
_entity_poly.entity_id
_entity_poly.type
_entity_poly.pdbx_seq_one_letter_code
_entity_poly.pdbx_strand_id
1 'polypeptide(L)'
;MTGFERLSPDAFPVLNGSYLIERYLLSTDEFHPGCWIEGETVYGGFGFPSGKKKVLTRPVFAYFDYVGTYKTLSAGDCEIDLSRASGHEVWFAHDAEGFSAPSGIGLVSVKSDLLSGCSAEEWRPLSSVGHTVRVAGAECYVAYQLKQVYAHWVKQGDAQCSELFKVQPVRVQGDNKGVFFLSSVATDLMWVGHGSDNTKAPISRQALYHLIFNLAYGAAGDAGWSFNDQAASNRFLQY
;
A
#
# COMPACT_ATOMS: atom_id res chain seq x y z
N MET A 1 20.94 -3.84 -17.55
CA MET A 1 19.75 -4.67 -17.28
C MET A 1 19.80 -5.06 -15.81
N THR A 2 19.20 -4.27 -14.93
CA THR A 2 19.12 -4.58 -13.50
C THR A 2 18.03 -5.63 -13.31
N GLY A 3 18.40 -6.76 -12.70
CA GLY A 3 17.50 -7.87 -12.46
C GLY A 3 16.34 -7.42 -11.59
N PHE A 4 15.16 -7.27 -12.18
CA PHE A 4 13.93 -7.21 -11.39
C PHE A 4 13.81 -8.55 -10.68
N GLU A 5 13.70 -8.52 -9.36
CA GLU A 5 13.21 -9.65 -8.59
C GLU A 5 11.90 -10.12 -9.26
N ARG A 6 11.90 -11.34 -9.79
CA ARG A 6 10.73 -11.87 -10.51
C ARG A 6 9.67 -12.25 -9.48
N LEU A 7 8.87 -11.27 -9.10
CA LEU A 7 7.67 -11.51 -8.31
C LEU A 7 6.65 -12.25 -9.16
N SER A 8 6.02 -13.26 -8.57
CA SER A 8 4.86 -13.95 -9.14
C SER A 8 3.62 -13.60 -8.32
N PRO A 9 2.46 -13.31 -8.93
CA PRO A 9 1.21 -13.15 -8.20
C PRO A 9 0.91 -14.31 -7.26
N ASP A 10 1.19 -15.54 -7.69
CA ASP A 10 0.92 -16.77 -6.94
C ASP A 10 1.88 -16.99 -5.75
N ALA A 11 2.92 -16.17 -5.61
CA ALA A 11 3.84 -16.24 -4.47
C ALA A 11 3.26 -15.61 -3.19
N PHE A 12 2.11 -14.95 -3.30
CA PHE A 12 1.48 -14.21 -2.22
C PHE A 12 0.05 -14.73 -2.01
N PRO A 13 -0.37 -15.01 -0.77
CA PRO A 13 -1.75 -15.42 -0.51
C PRO A 13 -2.70 -14.23 -0.65
N VAL A 14 -3.97 -14.53 -0.89
CA VAL A 14 -5.06 -13.56 -0.80
C VAL A 14 -5.67 -13.63 0.59
N LEU A 15 -5.71 -12.49 1.28
CA LEU A 15 -6.23 -12.37 2.63
C LEU A 15 -7.30 -11.27 2.70
N ASN A 16 -8.28 -11.45 3.58
CA ASN A 16 -9.38 -10.52 3.79
C ASN A 16 -9.35 -10.00 5.23
N GLY A 17 -9.38 -8.67 5.37
CA GLY A 17 -9.37 -7.99 6.65
C GLY A 17 -8.01 -7.96 7.39
N SER A 18 -7.85 -6.96 8.26
CA SER A 18 -6.62 -6.73 9.01
C SER A 18 -6.17 -7.93 9.84
N TYR A 19 -7.11 -8.64 10.49
CA TYR A 19 -6.75 -9.78 11.34
C TYR A 19 -5.96 -10.86 10.60
N LEU A 20 -6.41 -11.27 9.40
CA LEU A 20 -5.72 -12.30 8.62
C LEU A 20 -4.40 -11.78 8.04
N ILE A 21 -4.40 -10.53 7.56
CA ILE A 21 -3.20 -9.87 7.03
C ILE A 21 -2.11 -9.80 8.10
N GLU A 22 -2.43 -9.25 9.27
CA GLU A 22 -1.48 -9.06 10.36
C GLU A 22 -0.99 -10.40 10.89
N ARG A 23 -1.89 -11.38 11.10
CA ARG A 23 -1.51 -12.72 11.55
C ARG A 23 -0.55 -13.42 10.58
N TYR A 24 -0.76 -13.28 9.27
CA TYR A 24 0.13 -13.84 8.26
C TYR A 24 1.47 -13.12 8.26
N LEU A 25 1.46 -11.79 8.15
CA LEU A 25 2.69 -11.00 8.02
C LEU A 25 3.56 -11.03 9.28
N LEU A 26 2.94 -11.06 10.47
CA LEU A 26 3.62 -11.09 11.77
C LEU A 26 3.76 -12.50 12.36
N SER A 27 3.58 -13.55 11.56
CA SER A 27 3.75 -14.90 12.09
C SER A 27 5.17 -15.09 12.66
N THR A 28 5.28 -15.76 13.81
CA THR A 28 6.57 -15.91 14.52
C THR A 28 7.56 -16.80 13.81
N ASP A 29 7.09 -17.59 12.83
CA ASP A 29 7.85 -18.70 12.26
C ASP A 29 8.49 -18.32 10.91
N GLU A 30 7.93 -17.35 10.19
CA GLU A 30 8.48 -16.84 8.93
C GLU A 30 8.13 -15.37 8.70
N PHE A 31 9.12 -14.60 8.22
CA PHE A 31 8.90 -13.24 7.72
C PHE A 31 8.26 -13.28 6.32
N HIS A 32 7.07 -12.73 6.20
CA HIS A 32 6.36 -12.61 4.93
C HIS A 32 6.39 -11.17 4.41
N PRO A 33 6.91 -10.92 3.20
CA PRO A 33 7.13 -9.54 2.72
C PRO A 33 5.84 -8.84 2.25
N GLY A 34 4.76 -9.59 2.02
CA GLY A 34 3.46 -9.02 1.64
C GLY A 34 2.40 -10.07 1.35
N CYS A 35 1.19 -9.62 1.05
CA CYS A 35 0.04 -10.44 0.65
C CYS A 35 -0.94 -9.63 -0.20
N TRP A 36 -1.76 -10.30 -1.01
CA TRP A 36 -2.89 -9.67 -1.68
C TRP A 36 -4.01 -9.37 -0.67
N ILE A 37 -4.75 -8.30 -0.92
CA ILE A 37 -5.93 -7.94 -0.14
C ILE A 37 -7.16 -8.19 -0.99
N GLU A 38 -8.06 -9.07 -0.53
CA GLU A 38 -9.42 -9.11 -1.03
C GLU A 38 -10.25 -8.07 -0.28
N GLY A 39 -10.40 -6.89 -0.88
CA GLY A 39 -11.23 -5.82 -0.34
C GLY A 39 -12.16 -5.16 -1.35
N GLU A 40 -13.11 -4.40 -0.83
CA GLU A 40 -14.20 -3.80 -1.57
C GLU A 40 -13.75 -2.63 -2.48
N THR A 41 -14.52 -2.42 -3.55
CA THR A 41 -14.36 -1.20 -4.38
C THR A 41 -15.35 -0.15 -3.94
N VAL A 42 -14.87 1.07 -3.69
CA VAL A 42 -15.68 2.26 -3.43
C VAL A 42 -15.55 3.27 -4.55
N TYR A 43 -16.51 4.19 -4.65
CA TYR A 43 -16.58 5.20 -5.70
C TYR A 43 -16.81 6.60 -5.11
N GLY A 44 -15.90 7.53 -5.40
CA GLY A 44 -16.05 8.89 -4.89
C GLY A 44 -15.17 9.88 -5.61
N GLY A 45 -15.22 11.14 -5.17
CA GLY A 45 -14.48 12.21 -5.83
C GLY A 45 -13.13 12.50 -5.17
N PHE A 46 -12.04 12.30 -5.89
CA PHE A 46 -10.68 12.59 -5.46
C PHE A 46 -10.24 13.97 -5.97
N GLY A 47 -9.46 14.72 -5.17
CA GLY A 47 -8.90 16.00 -5.60
C GLY A 47 -7.65 15.80 -6.45
N PHE A 48 -7.66 16.34 -7.66
CA PHE A 48 -6.50 16.44 -8.55
C PHE A 48 -6.17 17.92 -8.77
N PRO A 49 -4.94 18.26 -9.25
CA PRO A 49 -4.61 19.62 -9.67
C PRO A 49 -5.60 20.22 -10.68
N SER A 50 -6.13 19.39 -11.58
CA SER A 50 -7.15 19.75 -12.58
C SER A 50 -8.58 19.87 -12.02
N GLY A 51 -8.77 19.72 -10.71
CA GLY A 51 -10.07 19.67 -10.05
C GLY A 51 -10.52 18.26 -9.65
N LYS A 52 -11.72 18.17 -9.06
CA LYS A 52 -12.25 16.92 -8.49
C LYS A 52 -12.63 15.93 -9.60
N LYS A 53 -12.08 14.72 -9.58
CA LYS A 53 -12.42 13.63 -10.52
C LYS A 53 -13.03 12.44 -9.79
N LYS A 54 -13.89 11.69 -10.48
CA LYS A 54 -14.51 10.49 -9.91
C LYS A 54 -13.60 9.27 -10.08
N VAL A 55 -13.41 8.53 -9.00
CA VAL A 55 -12.39 7.50 -8.88
C VAL A 55 -12.99 6.27 -8.22
N LEU A 56 -12.76 5.10 -8.81
CA LEU A 56 -12.93 3.82 -8.13
C LEU A 56 -11.67 3.51 -7.34
N THR A 57 -11.81 3.13 -6.07
CA THR A 57 -10.69 2.81 -5.19
C THR A 57 -10.93 1.47 -4.53
N ARG A 58 -9.93 0.59 -4.51
CA ARG A 58 -9.94 -0.66 -3.72
C ARG A 58 -8.55 -0.95 -3.14
N PRO A 59 -8.44 -1.56 -1.95
CA PRO A 59 -7.17 -2.12 -1.51
C PRO A 59 -6.83 -3.33 -2.38
N VAL A 60 -5.55 -3.55 -2.62
CA VAL A 60 -5.09 -4.64 -3.48
C VAL A 60 -3.92 -5.40 -2.88
N PHE A 61 -3.09 -4.77 -2.05
CA PHE A 61 -1.88 -5.41 -1.52
C PHE A 61 -1.50 -4.84 -0.16
N ALA A 62 -0.95 -5.66 0.72
CA ALA A 62 -0.31 -5.23 1.96
C ALA A 62 1.15 -5.68 1.92
N TYR A 63 2.08 -4.84 2.37
CA TYR A 63 3.50 -5.19 2.36
C TYR A 63 4.28 -4.50 3.48
N PHE A 64 5.43 -5.07 3.81
CA PHE A 64 6.39 -4.46 4.72
C PHE A 64 7.34 -3.53 3.97
N ASP A 65 7.22 -2.23 4.23
CA ASP A 65 8.13 -1.20 3.74
C ASP A 65 9.32 -1.09 4.69
N TYR A 66 10.53 -1.07 4.14
CA TYR A 66 11.74 -0.97 4.95
C TYR A 66 11.87 0.42 5.57
N VAL A 67 12.07 0.48 6.88
CA VAL A 67 12.24 1.73 7.64
C VAL A 67 13.71 2.01 7.89
N GLY A 68 14.47 1.01 8.33
CA GLY A 68 15.88 1.21 8.66
C GLY A 68 16.56 -0.01 9.27
N THR A 69 17.87 0.10 9.37
CA THR A 69 18.74 -0.85 10.07
C THR A 69 19.43 -0.10 11.20
N TYR A 70 19.39 -0.68 12.40
CA TYR A 70 19.82 -0.04 13.63
C TYR A 70 20.80 -0.94 14.36
N LYS A 71 21.92 -0.37 14.81
CA LYS A 71 22.92 -1.12 15.57
C LYS A 71 22.96 -0.63 16.99
N THR A 72 22.79 -1.54 17.93
CA THR A 72 22.89 -1.26 19.36
C THR A 72 24.25 -1.74 19.86
N LEU A 73 24.82 -0.99 20.81
CA LEU A 73 26.10 -1.34 21.45
C LEU A 73 25.93 -1.68 22.93
N SER A 74 24.70 -1.59 23.45
CA SER A 74 24.36 -1.87 24.84
C SER A 74 24.25 -3.37 25.06
N ALA A 75 24.89 -3.90 26.09
CA ALA A 75 24.73 -5.30 26.49
C ALA A 75 23.38 -5.60 27.18
N GLY A 76 22.61 -4.57 27.53
CA GLY A 76 21.27 -4.69 28.11
C GLY A 76 20.20 -4.01 27.25
N ASP A 77 18.97 -3.94 27.77
CA ASP A 77 17.84 -3.28 27.10
C ASP A 77 18.18 -1.84 26.70
N CYS A 78 17.89 -1.48 25.46
CA CYS A 78 18.04 -0.12 24.96
C CYS A 78 16.86 0.26 24.06
N GLU A 79 16.66 1.57 23.92
CA GLU A 79 15.63 2.14 23.07
C GLU A 79 16.21 2.53 21.71
N ILE A 80 15.48 2.18 20.64
CA ILE A 80 15.75 2.62 19.28
C ILE A 80 14.67 3.61 18.89
N ASP A 81 15.08 4.81 18.46
CA ASP A 81 14.19 5.80 17.87
C ASP A 81 14.03 5.53 16.36
N LEU A 82 12.80 5.28 15.97
CA LEU A 82 12.35 4.99 14.61
C LEU A 82 11.54 6.16 14.06
N SER A 83 11.62 6.35 12.75
CA SER A 83 10.81 7.31 12.02
C SER A 83 9.69 6.55 11.32
N ARG A 84 8.50 6.53 11.91
CA ARG A 84 7.33 5.83 11.36
C ARG A 84 6.57 6.76 10.40
N ALA A 85 6.17 6.26 9.24
CA ALA A 85 5.31 7.04 8.34
C ALA A 85 3.86 7.06 8.87
N SER A 86 3.14 8.15 8.63
CA SER A 86 1.71 8.26 8.91
C SER A 86 1.00 8.94 7.74
N GLY A 87 -0.17 8.44 7.37
CA GLY A 87 -0.99 8.99 6.30
C GLY A 87 -0.79 8.32 4.93
N HIS A 88 -1.15 9.06 3.90
CA HIS A 88 -1.36 8.63 2.53
C HIS A 88 -0.29 9.17 1.58
N GLU A 89 0.15 8.30 0.68
CA GLU A 89 1.17 8.59 -0.31
C GLU A 89 0.72 8.13 -1.70
N VAL A 90 0.59 9.06 -2.64
CA VAL A 90 0.34 8.75 -4.05
C VAL A 90 1.64 8.35 -4.73
N TRP A 91 1.63 7.22 -5.42
CA TRP A 91 2.84 6.70 -6.05
C TRP A 91 3.06 7.32 -7.43
N PHE A 92 4.33 7.65 -7.71
CA PHE A 92 4.80 8.11 -9.02
C PHE A 92 4.13 9.38 -9.58
N ALA A 93 3.40 10.15 -8.77
CA ALA A 93 2.89 11.45 -9.15
C ALA A 93 4.04 12.47 -9.32
N HIS A 94 3.93 13.37 -10.29
CA HIS A 94 4.87 14.48 -10.47
C HIS A 94 4.72 15.56 -9.39
N ASP A 95 3.49 15.81 -8.96
CA ASP A 95 3.14 16.75 -7.89
C ASP A 95 2.14 16.05 -6.96
N ALA A 96 2.66 15.48 -5.88
CA ALA A 96 1.82 14.77 -4.89
C ALA A 96 1.05 15.75 -3.99
N GLU A 97 1.47 17.00 -3.84
CA GLU A 97 0.84 18.00 -2.97
C GLU A 97 -0.49 18.48 -3.53
N GLY A 98 -0.64 18.47 -4.86
CA GLY A 98 -1.91 18.75 -5.54
C GLY A 98 -2.95 17.63 -5.43
N PHE A 99 -2.62 16.49 -4.83
CA PHE A 99 -3.57 15.41 -4.58
C PHE A 99 -4.17 15.53 -3.17
N SER A 100 -5.49 15.42 -3.09
CA SER A 100 -6.19 15.32 -1.81
C SER A 100 -7.16 14.16 -1.81
N ALA A 101 -6.90 13.21 -0.91
CA ALA A 101 -7.86 12.18 -0.59
C ALA A 101 -9.01 12.81 0.21
N PRO A 102 -10.27 12.59 -0.19
CA PRO A 102 -11.41 13.16 0.51
C PRO A 102 -11.63 12.43 1.84
N SER A 103 -12.14 13.12 2.86
CA SER A 103 -12.39 12.52 4.18
C SER A 103 -13.27 11.25 4.15
N GLY A 104 -14.22 11.17 3.22
CA GLY A 104 -15.11 10.01 3.06
C GLY A 104 -14.44 8.76 2.48
N ILE A 105 -13.20 8.84 1.97
CA ILE A 105 -12.53 7.69 1.36
C ILE A 105 -12.26 6.56 2.36
N GLY A 106 -12.17 6.86 3.67
CA GLY A 106 -12.01 5.84 4.72
C GLY A 106 -13.12 4.78 4.74
N LEU A 107 -14.22 5.02 4.03
CA LEU A 107 -15.21 4.00 3.70
C LEU A 107 -14.56 2.74 3.07
N VAL A 108 -13.52 2.88 2.25
CA VAL A 108 -12.83 1.75 1.62
C VAL A 108 -12.23 0.79 2.65
N SER A 109 -11.60 1.34 3.69
CA SER A 109 -10.95 0.58 4.75
C SER A 109 -12.02 -0.12 5.59
N VAL A 110 -13.09 0.62 5.95
CA VAL A 110 -14.25 0.06 6.69
C VAL A 110 -14.93 -1.06 5.93
N LYS A 111 -15.14 -0.91 4.62
CA LYS A 111 -15.81 -1.93 3.79
C LYS A 111 -14.93 -3.15 3.51
N SER A 112 -13.63 -3.04 3.73
CA SER A 112 -12.66 -4.10 3.50
C SER A 112 -12.14 -4.72 4.81
N ASP A 113 -12.77 -4.41 5.95
CA ASP A 113 -12.35 -4.83 7.29
C ASP A 113 -10.87 -4.51 7.59
N LEU A 114 -10.38 -3.38 7.06
CA LEU A 114 -9.01 -2.90 7.24
C LEU A 114 -8.94 -1.86 8.34
N LEU A 115 -7.95 -2.04 9.21
CA LEU A 115 -7.55 -1.12 10.25
C LEU A 115 -6.18 -0.54 9.89
N SER A 116 -6.09 0.79 9.90
CA SER A 116 -4.81 1.51 9.74
C SER A 116 -4.17 1.87 11.08
N GLY A 117 -4.94 1.86 12.17
CA GLY A 117 -4.54 2.38 13.49
C GLY A 117 -4.71 3.90 13.64
N CYS A 118 -4.76 4.64 12.52
CA CYS A 118 -4.82 6.09 12.46
C CYS A 118 -6.13 6.61 11.81
N SER A 119 -7.30 6.20 12.30
CA SER A 119 -8.59 6.40 11.59
C SER A 119 -8.94 7.86 11.20
N ALA A 120 -8.45 8.88 11.92
CA ALA A 120 -8.68 10.29 11.58
C ALA A 120 -7.60 10.92 10.67
N GLU A 121 -6.45 10.27 10.54
CA GLU A 121 -5.26 10.77 9.85
C GLU A 121 -4.87 9.90 8.64
N GLU A 122 -5.49 8.73 8.49
CA GLU A 122 -5.14 7.67 7.53
C GLU A 122 -4.92 8.18 6.10
N TRP A 123 -5.80 9.08 5.66
CA TRP A 123 -5.83 9.62 4.31
C TRP A 123 -5.28 11.04 4.20
N ARG A 124 -4.64 11.57 5.25
CA ARG A 124 -3.93 12.86 5.18
C ARG A 124 -2.59 12.70 4.46
N PRO A 125 -2.00 13.78 3.95
CA PRO A 125 -0.69 13.73 3.33
C PRO A 125 0.34 13.03 4.22
N LEU A 126 1.20 12.23 3.59
CA LEU A 126 2.26 11.49 4.27
C LEU A 126 3.08 12.41 5.18
N SER A 127 3.25 12.00 6.42
CA SER A 127 4.07 12.66 7.43
C SER A 127 4.93 11.62 8.16
N SER A 128 5.85 12.10 8.98
CA SER A 128 6.69 11.26 9.83
C SER A 128 6.37 11.49 11.30
N VAL A 129 6.27 10.39 12.05
CA VAL A 129 5.97 10.36 13.49
C VAL A 129 7.07 9.56 14.17
N GLY A 130 7.65 10.12 15.24
CA GLY A 130 8.63 9.42 16.06
C GLY A 130 8.01 8.21 16.75
N HIS A 131 8.75 7.09 16.79
CA HIS A 131 8.32 5.87 17.43
C HIS A 131 9.51 5.20 18.11
N THR A 132 9.41 4.89 19.39
CA THR A 132 10.50 4.29 20.16
C THR A 132 10.19 2.84 20.48
N VAL A 133 11.13 1.95 20.20
CA VAL A 133 11.02 0.51 20.47
C VAL A 133 12.14 0.06 21.40
N ARG A 134 11.82 -0.78 22.37
CA ARG A 134 12.82 -1.41 23.25
C ARG A 134 13.30 -2.71 22.62
N VAL A 135 14.62 -2.86 22.56
CA VAL A 135 15.30 -4.07 22.11
C VAL A 135 16.36 -4.48 23.12
N ALA A 136 16.73 -5.76 23.14
CA ALA A 136 17.65 -6.32 24.11
C ALA A 136 18.95 -6.78 23.46
N GLY A 137 20.08 -6.32 23.99
CA GLY A 137 21.41 -6.79 23.58
C GLY A 137 22.09 -5.89 22.54
N ALA A 138 23.36 -6.20 22.29
CA ALA A 138 24.25 -5.44 21.41
C ALA A 138 24.27 -6.08 20.01
N GLU A 139 23.23 -5.81 19.24
CA GLU A 139 22.98 -6.47 17.96
C GLU A 139 22.58 -5.49 16.85
N CYS A 140 22.39 -6.04 15.66
CA CYS A 140 21.81 -5.30 14.55
C CYS A 140 20.32 -5.65 14.48
N TYR A 141 19.46 -4.65 14.29
CA TYR A 141 18.02 -4.80 14.12
C TYR A 141 17.60 -4.21 12.79
N VAL A 142 16.54 -4.77 12.21
CA VAL A 142 15.88 -4.21 11.04
C VAL A 142 14.44 -3.89 11.39
N ALA A 143 13.99 -2.72 10.96
CA ALA A 143 12.62 -2.26 11.14
C ALA A 143 11.88 -2.19 9.80
N TYR A 144 10.65 -2.69 9.79
CA TYR A 144 9.71 -2.56 8.70
C TYR A 144 8.39 -2.00 9.20
N GLN A 145 7.67 -1.31 8.31
CA GLN A 145 6.33 -0.81 8.58
C GLN A 145 5.33 -1.41 7.60
N LEU A 146 4.20 -1.88 8.11
CA LEU A 146 3.12 -2.37 7.25
C LEU A 146 2.46 -1.19 6.52
N LYS A 147 2.40 -1.30 5.19
CA LYS A 147 1.66 -0.39 4.31
C LYS A 147 0.56 -1.14 3.55
N GLN A 148 -0.59 -0.51 3.45
CA GLN A 148 -1.72 -0.98 2.63
C GLN A 148 -1.72 -0.21 1.32
N VAL A 149 -1.74 -0.92 0.20
CA VAL A 149 -1.70 -0.38 -1.17
C VAL A 149 -3.11 -0.39 -1.74
N TYR A 150 -3.50 0.75 -2.28
CA TYR A 150 -4.78 0.98 -2.92
C TYR A 150 -4.59 1.22 -4.40
N ALA A 151 -5.39 0.54 -5.21
CA ALA A 151 -5.50 0.81 -6.63
C ALA A 151 -6.64 1.78 -6.89
N HIS A 152 -6.39 2.69 -7.82
CA HIS A 152 -7.33 3.73 -8.21
C HIS A 152 -7.57 3.71 -9.71
N TRP A 153 -8.81 3.97 -10.09
CA TRP A 153 -9.21 4.08 -11.48
C TRP A 153 -10.10 5.31 -11.73
N VAL A 154 -9.56 6.25 -12.49
CA VAL A 154 -10.27 7.42 -13.02
C VAL A 154 -10.87 7.06 -14.37
N LYS A 155 -12.12 6.59 -14.40
CA LYS A 155 -12.80 6.11 -15.62
C LYS A 155 -12.82 7.12 -16.77
N GLN A 156 -13.03 8.39 -16.44
CA GLN A 156 -13.03 9.51 -17.40
C GLN A 156 -11.74 10.34 -17.29
N GLY A 157 -10.61 9.68 -17.02
CA GLY A 157 -9.31 10.33 -17.00
C GLY A 157 -8.94 10.84 -18.39
N ASP A 158 -8.59 12.10 -18.49
CA ASP A 158 -8.09 12.75 -19.71
C ASP A 158 -6.55 12.65 -19.78
N ALA A 159 -5.96 13.13 -20.89
CA ALA A 159 -4.51 13.15 -21.07
C ALA A 159 -3.80 13.90 -19.92
N GLN A 160 -4.38 15.00 -19.45
CA GLN A 160 -3.82 15.78 -18.32
C GLN A 160 -3.76 14.95 -17.05
N CYS A 161 -4.79 14.14 -16.75
CA CYS A 161 -4.77 13.22 -15.61
C CYS A 161 -3.68 12.15 -15.76
N SER A 162 -3.46 11.63 -16.98
CA SER A 162 -2.45 10.61 -17.24
C SER A 162 -1.03 11.15 -17.07
N GLU A 163 -0.78 12.38 -17.53
CA GLU A 163 0.52 13.05 -17.46
C GLU A 163 0.96 13.37 -16.02
N LEU A 164 0.05 13.33 -15.04
CA LEU A 164 0.40 13.47 -13.63
C LEU A 164 1.26 12.32 -13.10
N PHE A 165 1.22 11.15 -13.73
CA PHE A 165 1.91 9.96 -13.23
C PHE A 165 3.04 9.54 -14.17
N LYS A 166 4.25 9.39 -13.60
CA LYS A 166 5.46 8.95 -14.31
C LYS A 166 5.35 7.52 -14.86
N VAL A 167 4.44 6.73 -14.30
CA VAL A 167 4.24 5.32 -14.64
C VAL A 167 2.75 5.05 -14.82
N GLN A 168 2.40 4.41 -15.93
CA GLN A 168 1.05 3.91 -16.23
C GLN A 168 1.07 2.39 -16.44
N PRO A 169 -0.01 1.66 -16.12
CA PRO A 169 -0.05 0.21 -16.32
C PRO A 169 0.09 -0.16 -17.79
N VAL A 170 1.01 -1.06 -18.11
CA VAL A 170 1.24 -1.52 -19.50
C VAL A 170 -0.01 -2.23 -20.04
N ARG A 171 -0.65 -3.08 -19.22
CA ARG A 171 -1.89 -3.78 -19.61
C ARG A 171 -3.10 -2.87 -19.85
N VAL A 172 -3.01 -1.62 -19.43
CA VAL A 172 -4.11 -0.64 -19.52
C VAL A 172 -3.78 0.53 -20.45
N GLN A 173 -2.61 0.51 -21.09
CA GLN A 173 -2.29 1.40 -22.20
C GLN A 173 -3.02 0.93 -23.46
N GLY A 174 -4.02 1.70 -23.91
CA GLY A 174 -4.88 1.41 -25.05
C GLY A 174 -6.36 1.25 -24.68
N ASP A 175 -7.26 1.66 -25.59
CA ASP A 175 -8.74 1.61 -25.49
C ASP A 175 -9.43 2.59 -24.53
N ASN A 176 -8.84 3.76 -24.27
CA ASN A 176 -9.52 4.84 -23.52
C ASN A 176 -10.08 4.37 -22.17
N LYS A 177 -9.38 3.43 -21.52
CA LYS A 177 -9.80 2.79 -20.27
C LYS A 177 -9.67 3.71 -19.06
N GLY A 178 -9.39 4.99 -19.22
CA GLY A 178 -9.16 5.93 -18.11
C GLY A 178 -7.73 5.88 -17.55
N VAL A 179 -7.52 6.51 -16.40
CA VAL A 179 -6.20 6.65 -15.77
C VAL A 179 -6.14 5.81 -14.49
N PHE A 180 -5.03 5.08 -14.31
CA PHE A 180 -4.82 4.21 -13.16
C PHE A 180 -3.60 4.67 -12.38
N PHE A 181 -3.67 4.55 -11.06
CA PHE A 181 -2.54 4.81 -10.18
C PHE A 181 -2.64 3.98 -8.91
N LEU A 182 -1.51 3.87 -8.21
CA LEU A 182 -1.46 3.29 -6.88
C LEU A 182 -1.23 4.39 -5.85
N SER A 183 -1.74 4.16 -4.65
CA SER A 183 -1.31 4.88 -3.47
C SER A 183 -1.12 3.91 -2.32
N SER A 184 -0.53 4.36 -1.23
CA SER A 184 -0.42 3.59 -0.01
C SER A 184 -0.80 4.40 1.21
N VAL A 185 -1.34 3.70 2.20
CA VAL A 185 -1.55 4.21 3.56
C VAL A 185 -0.59 3.47 4.48
N ALA A 186 0.12 4.24 5.31
CA ALA A 186 0.96 3.68 6.37
C ALA A 186 0.12 3.30 7.59
N THR A 187 0.35 2.10 8.14
CA THR A 187 -0.33 1.65 9.37
C THR A 187 0.51 1.92 10.61
N ASP A 188 -0.08 1.80 11.81
CA ASP A 188 0.67 1.88 13.07
C ASP A 188 1.56 0.67 13.35
N LEU A 189 1.46 -0.38 12.53
CA LEU A 189 2.11 -1.66 12.77
C LEU A 189 3.54 -1.65 12.23
N MET A 190 4.46 -1.80 13.17
CA MET A 190 5.90 -1.91 12.97
C MET A 190 6.36 -3.31 13.33
N TRP A 191 7.21 -3.90 12.51
CA TRP A 191 7.96 -5.11 12.84
C TRP A 191 9.42 -4.72 13.07
N VAL A 192 10.00 -5.16 14.18
CA VAL A 192 11.42 -5.00 14.50
C VAL A 192 11.95 -6.37 14.88
N GLY A 193 12.94 -6.84 14.13
CA GLY A 193 13.60 -8.13 14.36
C GLY A 193 15.11 -8.00 14.24
N HIS A 194 15.80 -9.10 14.52
CA HIS A 194 17.25 -9.15 14.42
C HIS A 194 17.68 -9.08 12.95
N GLY A 195 18.79 -8.41 12.66
CA GLY A 195 19.33 -8.30 11.31
C GLY A 195 19.85 -9.62 10.74
N SER A 196 20.02 -10.63 11.59
CA SER A 196 20.29 -12.01 11.19
C SER A 196 19.03 -12.84 10.94
N ASP A 197 17.84 -12.32 11.26
CA ASP A 197 16.59 -12.98 10.90
C ASP A 197 16.55 -13.11 9.38
N ASN A 198 15.91 -14.18 8.88
CA ASN A 198 15.77 -14.48 7.45
C ASN A 198 14.81 -13.49 6.76
N THR A 199 15.15 -12.21 6.87
CA THR A 199 14.44 -11.08 6.30
C THR A 199 14.71 -11.07 4.80
N LYS A 200 13.64 -11.15 4.02
CA LYS A 200 13.72 -10.99 2.56
C LYS A 200 13.96 -9.52 2.25
N ALA A 201 14.59 -9.25 1.11
CA ALA A 201 14.77 -7.87 0.65
C ALA A 201 13.40 -7.17 0.53
N PRO A 202 13.30 -5.88 0.90
CA PRO A 202 12.05 -5.15 0.76
C PRO A 202 11.63 -5.07 -0.71
N ILE A 203 10.35 -5.28 -0.96
CA ILE A 203 9.80 -5.21 -2.32
C ILE A 203 9.71 -3.74 -2.74
N SER A 204 10.46 -3.38 -3.78
CA SER A 204 10.41 -2.01 -4.32
C SER A 204 9.02 -1.65 -4.87
N ARG A 205 8.63 -0.37 -4.77
CA ARG A 205 7.37 0.11 -5.35
C ARG A 205 7.24 -0.15 -6.85
N GLN A 206 8.35 -0.12 -7.59
CA GLN A 206 8.33 -0.40 -9.02
C GLN A 206 8.01 -1.88 -9.29
N ALA A 207 8.56 -2.78 -8.47
CA ALA A 207 8.24 -4.21 -8.55
C ALA A 207 6.78 -4.47 -8.12
N LEU A 208 6.30 -3.84 -7.05
CA LEU A 208 4.89 -3.91 -6.63
C LEU A 208 3.94 -3.37 -7.70
N TYR A 209 4.27 -2.23 -8.32
CA TYR A 209 3.45 -1.68 -9.40
C TYR A 209 3.35 -2.64 -10.58
N HIS A 210 4.48 -3.24 -10.98
CA HIS A 210 4.49 -4.24 -12.04
C HIS A 210 3.67 -5.49 -11.66
N LEU A 211 3.84 -6.00 -10.45
CA LEU A 211 3.08 -7.14 -9.91
C LEU A 211 1.57 -6.86 -9.93
N ILE A 212 1.15 -5.75 -9.31
CA ILE A 212 -0.25 -5.36 -9.11
C ILE A 212 -0.95 -5.13 -10.45
N PHE A 213 -0.41 -4.27 -11.30
CA PHE A 213 -1.11 -3.84 -12.49
C PHE A 213 -0.75 -4.62 -13.76
N ASN A 214 0.50 -5.04 -13.93
CA ASN A 214 0.92 -5.68 -15.18
C ASN A 214 0.82 -7.21 -15.13
N LEU A 215 0.85 -7.82 -13.95
CA LEU A 215 0.74 -9.28 -13.81
C LEU A 215 -0.65 -9.70 -13.31
N ALA A 216 -1.16 -9.09 -12.24
CA ALA A 216 -2.36 -9.54 -11.54
C ALA A 216 -3.68 -8.90 -11.98
N TYR A 217 -3.67 -7.62 -12.40
CA TYR A 217 -4.91 -6.95 -12.80
C TYR A 217 -5.57 -7.65 -14.00
N GLY A 218 -6.83 -8.04 -13.82
CA GLY A 218 -7.63 -8.78 -14.81
C GLY A 218 -7.13 -10.18 -15.14
N ALA A 219 -6.16 -10.72 -14.38
CA ALA A 219 -5.72 -12.09 -14.53
C ALA A 219 -6.79 -13.07 -14.01
N ALA A 220 -6.85 -14.25 -14.61
CA ALA A 220 -7.64 -15.36 -14.08
C ALA A 220 -6.85 -16.11 -12.99
N GLY A 221 -7.55 -16.66 -12.00
CA GLY A 221 -6.95 -17.40 -10.88
C GLY A 221 -7.02 -16.64 -9.56
N ASP A 222 -6.50 -17.27 -8.51
CA ASP A 222 -6.73 -16.83 -7.12
C ASP A 222 -6.05 -15.49 -6.80
N ALA A 223 -4.90 -15.18 -7.39
CA ALA A 223 -4.19 -13.90 -7.22
C ALA A 223 -4.64 -12.79 -8.18
N GLY A 224 -5.63 -13.07 -9.04
CA GLY A 224 -6.21 -12.08 -9.95
C GLY A 224 -7.13 -11.10 -9.22
N TRP A 225 -7.15 -9.84 -9.67
CA TRP A 225 -8.04 -8.83 -9.09
C TRP A 225 -8.59 -7.86 -10.15
N SER A 226 -9.76 -7.27 -9.88
CA SER A 226 -10.41 -6.28 -10.77
C SER A 226 -11.27 -5.29 -9.99
N PHE A 227 -11.57 -4.11 -10.52
CA PHE A 227 -12.52 -3.21 -9.87
C PHE A 227 -13.96 -3.76 -9.94
N ASN A 228 -14.74 -3.57 -8.87
CA ASN A 228 -16.19 -3.75 -8.94
C ASN A 228 -16.85 -2.46 -9.46
N ASP A 229 -17.19 -2.48 -10.74
CA ASP A 229 -17.79 -1.35 -11.45
C ASP A 229 -19.15 -0.92 -10.90
N GLN A 230 -19.87 -1.81 -10.21
CA GLN A 230 -21.17 -1.51 -9.59
C GLN A 230 -21.04 -0.63 -8.34
N ALA A 231 -19.83 -0.37 -7.85
CA ALA A 231 -19.63 0.61 -6.78
C ALA A 231 -20.18 2.00 -7.15
N ALA A 232 -20.12 2.37 -8.44
CA ALA A 232 -20.63 3.65 -8.94
C ALA A 232 -22.16 3.77 -8.94
N SER A 233 -22.90 2.66 -8.83
CA SER A 233 -24.36 2.62 -8.73
C SER A 233 -24.87 2.25 -7.33
N ASN A 234 -24.00 1.78 -6.44
CA ASN A 234 -24.34 1.39 -5.08
C ASN A 234 -24.10 2.52 -4.07
N ARG A 235 -25.18 3.10 -3.52
CA ARG A 235 -25.10 4.20 -2.53
C ARG A 235 -24.27 3.89 -1.28
N PHE A 236 -24.12 2.61 -0.91
CA PHE A 236 -23.37 2.19 0.27
C PHE A 236 -21.86 2.08 0.02
N LEU A 237 -21.44 2.18 -1.24
CA LEU A 237 -20.04 2.17 -1.68
C LEU A 237 -19.62 3.55 -2.20
N GLN A 238 -20.43 4.59 -1.97
CA GLN A 238 -20.19 5.94 -2.45
C GLN A 238 -19.84 6.92 -1.33
N TYR A 239 -18.96 7.87 -1.64
CA TYR A 239 -18.51 8.95 -0.74
C TYR A 239 -18.25 10.28 -1.48
#